data_AF-A0A382LKZ6-F1
#
_entry.id   AF-A0A382LKZ6-F1
#
_cell.length_a   1.000
_cell.length_b   1.000
_cell.length_c   1.000
_cell.angle_alpha   90.00
_cell.angle_beta   90.00
_cell.angle_gamma   90.00
#
_symmetry.space_group_name_H-M   'P 1'
#
loop_
_entity.id
_entity.type
_entity.pdbx_description
1 polymer ?
#
loop_
_entity_poly.entity_id
_entity_poly.type
_entity_poly.pdbx_seq_one_letter_code
_entity_poly.pdbx_strand_id
1 'polypeptide(L)'
;KSPMYIQTVSRAPFAFAGLWESWAPPRGNPIRSCTIITTSANTFMSQIHHRTPVILDTKDFDQWLVPEEKPADQLQGLLKPYEPATLVGHPVSSYVNSPKNDSSDCTLPI
;
A
#
# COMPACT_ATOMS: atom_id res chain seq x y z
N LYS A 1 19.25 -6.05 -4.73
CA LYS A 1 18.16 -5.12 -5.10
C LYS A 1 18.45 -3.79 -4.41
N SER A 2 18.38 -2.68 -5.12
CA SER A 2 18.50 -1.35 -4.51
C SER A 2 17.13 -0.94 -3.95
N PRO A 3 17.04 -0.53 -2.66
CA PRO A 3 15.77 -0.09 -2.09
C PRO A 3 15.39 1.29 -2.64
N MET A 4 14.10 1.47 -2.89
CA MET A 4 13.50 2.70 -3.38
C MET A 4 12.46 3.17 -2.37
N TYR A 5 12.44 4.46 -2.07
CA TYR A 5 11.35 5.08 -1.32
C TYR A 5 10.37 5.72 -2.30
N ILE A 6 9.07 5.41 -2.18
CA ILE A 6 8.00 5.89 -3.06
C ILE A 6 7.00 6.69 -2.22
N GLN A 7 6.59 7.84 -2.73
CA GLN A 7 5.64 8.75 -2.08
C GLN A 7 4.79 9.50 -3.11
N THR A 8 3.74 10.18 -2.66
CA THR A 8 3.00 11.11 -3.53
C THR A 8 3.82 12.38 -3.76
N VAL A 9 3.62 13.03 -4.91
CA VAL A 9 4.23 14.35 -5.21
C VAL A 9 3.90 15.37 -4.10
N SER A 10 2.66 15.33 -3.60
CA SER A 10 2.18 16.21 -2.53
C SER A 10 2.81 15.93 -1.15
N ARG A 11 3.46 14.77 -0.98
CA ARG A 11 3.90 14.21 0.31
C ARG A 11 2.79 14.01 1.34
N ALA A 12 1.53 14.16 0.95
CA ALA A 12 0.40 13.85 1.79
C ALA A 12 0.28 12.34 2.00
N PRO A 13 -0.20 11.89 3.18
CA PRO A 13 -0.60 10.51 3.39
C PRO A 13 -1.67 10.08 2.38
N PHE A 14 -1.67 8.79 2.05
CA PHE A 14 -2.63 8.14 1.17
C PHE A 14 -3.01 6.77 1.73
N ALA A 15 -4.08 6.18 1.21
CA ALA A 15 -4.61 4.91 1.72
C ALA A 15 -4.38 3.76 0.74
N PHE A 16 -4.07 2.58 1.28
CA PHE A 16 -4.07 1.34 0.53
C PHE A 16 -5.41 0.61 0.68
N ALA A 17 -5.88 -0.02 -0.39
CA ALA A 17 -6.95 -1.01 -0.28
C ALA A 17 -6.45 -2.22 0.50
N GLY A 18 -7.19 -2.60 1.55
CA GLY A 18 -6.82 -3.71 2.42
C GLY A 18 -8.02 -4.50 2.91
N LEU A 19 -7.77 -5.77 3.21
CA LEU A 19 -8.74 -6.65 3.86
C LEU A 19 -8.27 -6.90 5.29
N TRP A 20 -9.20 -7.20 6.20
CA TRP A 20 -8.88 -7.52 7.57
C TRP A 20 -9.77 -8.64 8.10
N GLU A 21 -9.29 -9.35 9.11
CA GLU A 21 -10.04 -10.39 9.79
C GLU A 21 -9.72 -10.38 11.29
N SER A 22 -10.66 -10.86 12.11
CA SER A 22 -10.43 -11.21 13.50
C SER A 22 -10.55 -12.72 13.68
N TRP A 23 -9.42 -13.39 13.89
CA TRP A 23 -9.37 -14.83 14.14
C TRP A 23 -9.28 -15.13 15.64
N ALA A 24 -10.14 -16.02 16.14
CA ALA A 24 -10.14 -16.45 17.54
C ALA A 24 -9.44 -17.82 17.69
N PRO A 25 -8.25 -17.90 18.32
CA PRO A 25 -7.61 -19.18 18.59
C PRO A 25 -8.37 -19.99 19.65
N PRO A 26 -8.22 -21.33 19.69
CA PRO A 26 -8.79 -22.16 20.76
C PRO A 26 -8.34 -21.77 22.18
N ARG A 27 -7.16 -21.16 22.30
CA ARG A 27 -6.62 -20.58 23.54
C ARG A 27 -5.90 -19.28 23.22
N GLY A 28 -6.10 -18.25 24.05
CA GLY A 28 -5.47 -16.94 23.91
C GLY A 28 -6.43 -15.85 23.42
N ASN A 29 -5.87 -14.70 23.08
CA ASN A 29 -6.64 -13.53 22.65
C ASN A 29 -6.94 -13.58 21.15
N PRO A 30 -8.06 -12.98 20.69
CA PRO A 30 -8.32 -12.80 19.26
C PRO A 30 -7.18 -12.07 18.55
N ILE A 31 -6.81 -12.55 17.38
CA ILE A 31 -5.81 -11.93 16.50
C ILE A 31 -6.54 -11.12 15.44
N ARG A 32 -6.33 -9.81 15.45
CA ARG A 32 -6.74 -8.94 14.35
C ARG A 32 -5.58 -8.77 13.39
N SER A 33 -5.78 -9.15 12.15
CA SER A 33 -4.78 -9.05 11.08
C SER A 33 -5.36 -8.35 9.87
N CYS A 34 -4.49 -7.83 9.03
CA CYS A 34 -4.86 -7.23 7.76
C CYS A 34 -3.86 -7.60 6.67
N THR A 35 -4.29 -7.41 5.43
CA THR A 35 -3.47 -7.57 4.23
C THR A 35 -3.69 -6.39 3.30
N ILE A 36 -2.65 -6.04 2.54
CA ILE A 36 -2.70 -5.02 1.49
C ILE A 36 -2.96 -5.70 0.16
N ILE A 37 -3.95 -5.22 -0.59
CA ILE A 37 -4.23 -5.72 -1.93
C ILE A 37 -3.18 -5.16 -2.89
N THR A 38 -2.64 -6.03 -3.75
CA THR A 38 -1.68 -5.65 -4.78
C THR A 38 -2.26 -5.84 -6.17
N THR A 39 -1.80 -5.00 -7.11
CA THR A 39 -2.15 -5.03 -8.53
C THR A 39 -0.87 -4.97 -9.38
N SER A 40 -1.02 -4.97 -10.72
CA SER A 40 0.10 -4.80 -11.63
C SER A 40 0.77 -3.42 -11.45
N ALA A 41 2.02 -3.31 -11.85
CA ALA A 41 2.69 -2.02 -11.83
C ALA A 41 2.21 -1.12 -12.98
N ASN A 42 2.06 0.17 -12.68
CA ASN A 42 1.91 1.20 -13.72
C ASN A 42 3.27 1.47 -14.42
N THR A 43 3.30 2.38 -15.38
CA THR A 43 4.51 2.69 -16.18
C THR A 43 5.69 3.23 -15.35
N PHE A 44 5.41 3.95 -14.27
CA PHE A 44 6.45 4.43 -13.34
C PHE A 44 6.98 3.29 -12.47
N MET A 45 6.08 2.55 -11.82
CA MET A 45 6.44 1.50 -10.88
C MET A 45 7.07 0.29 -11.57
N SER A 46 6.76 0.01 -12.84
CA SER A 46 7.32 -1.13 -13.56
C SER A 46 8.84 -1.04 -13.76
N GLN A 47 9.40 0.17 -13.66
CA GLN A 47 10.84 0.40 -13.66
C GLN A 47 11.51 -0.04 -12.34
N ILE A 48 10.72 -0.21 -11.27
CA ILE A 48 11.16 -0.57 -9.92
C ILE A 48 10.76 -2.01 -9.57
N HIS A 49 9.49 -2.36 -9.77
CA HIS A 49 8.92 -3.65 -9.43
C HIS A 49 7.63 -3.95 -10.23
N HIS A 50 7.34 -5.22 -10.50
CA HIS A 50 6.19 -5.62 -11.34
C HIS A 50 4.83 -5.63 -10.62
N ARG A 51 4.82 -5.56 -9.28
CA ARG A 51 3.61 -5.43 -8.46
C ARG A 51 3.65 -4.16 -7.62
N THR A 52 2.47 -3.57 -7.41
CA THR A 52 2.26 -2.39 -6.58
C THR A 52 1.06 -2.58 -5.66
N PRO A 53 1.02 -1.96 -4.49
CA PRO A 53 -0.22 -1.85 -3.72
C PRO A 53 -1.31 -1.09 -4.50
N VAL A 54 -2.57 -1.45 -4.28
CA VAL A 54 -3.70 -0.64 -4.73
C VAL A 54 -3.81 0.58 -3.81
N ILE A 55 -3.60 1.77 -4.37
CA ILE A 55 -3.82 3.05 -3.68
C ILE A 55 -5.23 3.54 -4.03
N LEU A 56 -6.00 3.95 -3.02
CA LEU A 56 -7.35 4.47 -3.18
C LEU A 56 -7.34 6.00 -3.27
N ASP A 57 -8.11 6.56 -4.20
CA ASP A 57 -8.41 7.99 -4.20
C ASP A 57 -9.34 8.33 -3.03
N THR A 58 -9.21 9.52 -2.45
CA THR A 58 -10.05 9.96 -1.33
C THR A 58 -11.55 9.91 -1.63
N LYS A 59 -11.95 10.17 -2.89
CA LYS A 59 -13.35 10.09 -3.35
C LYS A 59 -13.92 8.66 -3.29
N ASP A 60 -13.07 7.64 -3.30
CA ASP A 60 -13.47 6.23 -3.34
C ASP A 60 -13.50 5.60 -1.94
N PHE A 61 -13.09 6.33 -0.89
CA PHE A 61 -13.04 5.83 0.48
C PHE A 61 -14.41 5.38 0.97
N ASP A 62 -15.43 6.19 0.74
CA ASP A 62 -16.79 5.85 1.14
C ASP A 62 -17.26 4.56 0.46
N GLN A 63 -16.94 4.36 -0.83
CA GLN A 63 -17.28 3.13 -1.55
C GLN A 63 -16.55 1.90 -0.99
N TRP A 64 -15.28 2.06 -0.58
CA TRP A 64 -14.45 0.99 -0.04
C TRP A 64 -14.81 0.60 1.41
N LEU A 65 -15.16 1.58 2.23
CA LEU A 65 -15.40 1.41 3.67
C LEU A 65 -16.88 1.19 4.02
N VAL A 66 -17.76 1.03 3.02
CA VAL A 66 -19.18 0.74 3.25
C VAL A 66 -19.32 -0.49 4.16
N PRO A 67 -20.04 -0.39 5.30
CA PRO A 67 -20.18 -1.49 6.25
C PRO A 67 -21.12 -2.60 5.75
N GLU A 68 -22.02 -2.27 4.83
CA GLU A 68 -22.88 -3.27 4.17
C GLU A 68 -22.07 -4.15 3.21
N GLU A 69 -22.34 -5.46 3.24
CA GLU A 69 -21.76 -6.39 2.29
C GLU A 69 -22.13 -6.01 0.86
N LYS A 70 -21.10 -5.71 0.05
CA LYS A 70 -21.25 -5.50 -1.38
C LYS A 70 -20.74 -6.72 -2.14
N PRO A 71 -21.41 -7.10 -3.24
CA PRO A 71 -20.83 -8.00 -4.23
C PRO A 71 -19.43 -7.50 -4.67
N ALA A 72 -18.45 -8.41 -4.70
CA ALA A 72 -17.05 -8.07 -4.93
C ALA A 72 -16.80 -7.42 -6.31
N ASP A 73 -17.62 -7.75 -7.30
CA ASP A 73 -17.61 -7.18 -8.65
C ASP A 73 -17.84 -5.65 -8.63
N GLN A 74 -18.62 -5.13 -7.68
CA GLN A 74 -18.84 -3.69 -7.53
C GLN A 74 -17.61 -2.92 -7.04
N LEU A 75 -16.64 -3.61 -6.42
CA LEU A 75 -15.38 -3.03 -5.93
C LEU A 75 -14.22 -3.28 -6.88
N GLN A 76 -14.38 -4.18 -7.86
CA GLN A 76 -13.29 -4.61 -8.74
C GLN A 76 -12.71 -3.45 -9.57
N GLY A 77 -13.53 -2.44 -9.90
CA GLY A 77 -13.07 -1.23 -10.57
C GLY A 77 -12.11 -0.35 -9.76
N LEU A 78 -12.04 -0.54 -8.44
CA LEU A 78 -11.10 0.14 -7.55
C LEU A 78 -9.73 -0.55 -7.51
N LEU A 79 -9.64 -1.84 -7.88
CA LEU A 79 -8.44 -2.67 -7.75
C LEU A 79 -7.47 -2.51 -8.94
N LYS A 80 -7.12 -1.27 -9.25
CA LYS A 80 -6.31 -0.89 -10.41
C LYS A 80 -5.01 -0.19 -10.02
N PRO A 81 -3.99 -0.17 -10.91
CA PRO A 81 -2.78 0.59 -10.66
C PRO A 81 -3.08 2.09 -10.50
N TYR A 82 -2.36 2.76 -9.58
CA TYR A 82 -2.54 4.18 -9.29
C TYR A 82 -2.00 5.07 -10.42
N GLU A 83 -2.45 6.32 -10.49
CA GLU A 83 -2.04 7.26 -11.54
C GLU A 83 -0.54 7.61 -11.44
N PRO A 84 0.28 7.30 -12.47
CA PRO A 84 1.74 7.48 -12.40
C PRO A 84 2.20 8.90 -12.09
N ALA A 85 1.51 9.90 -12.64
CA ALA A 85 1.89 11.32 -12.53
C ALA A 85 1.83 11.86 -11.09
N THR A 86 1.27 11.08 -10.16
CA THR A 86 1.09 11.48 -8.76
C THR A 86 2.12 10.86 -7.82
N LEU A 87 2.96 9.94 -8.31
CA LEU A 87 3.99 9.25 -7.53
C LEU A 87 5.39 9.71 -7.92
N VAL A 88 6.26 9.80 -6.93
CA VAL A 88 7.70 10.02 -7.10
C VAL A 88 8.46 9.04 -6.23
N GLY A 89 9.69 8.74 -6.62
CA GLY A 89 10.56 7.89 -5.81
C GLY A 89 12.03 8.14 -6.05
N HIS A 90 12.83 7.78 -5.06
CA HIS A 90 14.28 7.96 -5.05
C HIS A 90 14.97 6.76 -4.40
N PRO A 91 16.21 6.44 -4.78
CA PRO A 91 16.98 5.40 -4.12
C PRO A 91 17.29 5.81 -2.68
N VAL A 92 17.27 4.83 -1.78
CA VAL A 92 17.64 5.01 -0.37
C VAL A 92 18.76 4.04 0.02
N SER A 93 19.34 4.27 1.19
CA SER A 93 20.37 3.40 1.74
C SER A 93 19.82 1.99 2.03
N SER A 94 20.67 0.97 1.90
CA SER A 94 20.37 -0.39 2.35
C SER A 94 20.17 -0.50 3.87
N TYR A 95 20.43 0.58 4.62
CA TYR A 95 20.05 0.73 6.03
C TYR A 95 18.58 0.36 6.28
N VAL A 96 17.65 0.69 5.37
CA VAL A 96 16.21 0.36 5.52
C VAL A 96 15.90 -1.15 5.53
N ASN A 97 16.83 -2.01 5.10
CA ASN A 97 16.58 -3.44 4.97
C ASN A 97 16.44 -4.17 6.33
N SER A 98 16.90 -3.57 7.42
CA SER A 98 16.76 -4.12 8.77
C SER A 98 15.55 -3.49 9.46
N PRO A 99 14.55 -4.27 9.91
CA PRO A 99 13.38 -3.74 10.62
C PRO A 99 13.72 -3.16 12.00
N LYS A 100 14.96 -3.34 12.49
CA LYS A 100 15.44 -2.70 13.73
C LYS A 100 15.77 -1.22 13.56
N ASN A 101 15.84 -0.75 12.32
CA ASN A 101 16.23 0.61 11.99
C ASN A 101 14.98 1.49 11.84
N ASP A 102 14.74 2.33 12.85
CA ASP A 102 13.59 3.23 12.92
C ASP A 102 14.05 4.67 13.09
N SER A 103 14.56 5.25 12.00
CA SER A 103 15.01 6.64 11.94
C SER A 103 14.68 7.24 10.57
N SER A 104 14.81 8.57 10.46
CA SER A 104 14.63 9.30 9.19
C SER A 104 15.57 8.81 8.09
N ASP A 105 16.73 8.24 8.44
CA ASP A 105 17.76 7.79 7.51
C ASP A 105 17.26 6.68 6.57
N CYS A 106 16.21 5.96 6.96
CA CYS A 106 15.54 4.96 6.13
C CYS A 106 14.90 5.54 4.86
N THR A 107 14.66 6.85 4.82
CA THR A 107 13.92 7.53 3.73
C THR A 107 14.74 8.61 3.02
N LEU A 108 15.93 8.94 3.51
CA LEU A 108 16.78 9.97 2.91
C LEU A 108 17.34 9.49 1.55
N PRO A 109 17.35 10.35 0.52
CA PRO A 109 17.99 10.04 -0.75
C PRO A 109 19.50 9.76 -0.60
N ILE A 110 20.02 8.85 -1.42
CA ILE A 110 21.46 8.59 -1.59
C ILE A 110 22.01 9.17 -2.89
#